data_AF-A0A941PMB2-F1
#
_entry.id   AF-A0A941PMB2-F1
#
_cell.length_a   1.000
_cell.length_b   1.000
_cell.length_c   1.000
_cell.angle_alpha   90.00
_cell.angle_beta   90.00
_cell.angle_gamma   90.00
#
_symmetry.space_group_name_H-M   'P 1'
#
loop_
_entity.id
_entity.type
_entity.pdbx_description
1 polymer ?
#
loop_
_entity_poly.entity_id
_entity_poly.type
_entity_poly.pdbx_seq_one_letter_code
_entity_poly.pdbx_strand_id
1 'polypeptide(L)'
;MPSRLPLALLGLSALGACATSAIPPAHMGPVASRADSHVIAVTQTSARLEIDVAPGDTALTDKARTDLSRFAAAYLRYGHGALILSTPSGGANANAASMLAGQTRTSLMDAGVSYNAVAGSTYDAGDAANAPIVVSFARFEAEAPNCRPIYEQDLAHQEDNQAWESFGCAMQANLAAMVEDPADLLHPRADGPRDSNRRGTVMGHYRAGEVTHATRDNDERATVSNVASQ
;
A
#
# COMPACT_ATOMS: atom_id res chain seq x y z
N MET A 1 -78.04 -4.41 -22.56
CA MET A 1 -76.86 -4.46 -21.67
C MET A 1 -75.62 -4.27 -22.53
N PRO A 2 -74.96 -3.09 -22.52
CA PRO A 2 -73.78 -2.89 -23.36
C PRO A 2 -72.58 -3.66 -22.78
N SER A 3 -71.94 -4.46 -23.63
CA SER A 3 -70.78 -5.29 -23.29
C SER A 3 -69.60 -4.40 -22.88
N ARG A 4 -69.22 -4.46 -21.60
CA ARG A 4 -68.05 -3.75 -21.03
C ARG A 4 -66.74 -4.55 -21.16
N LEU A 5 -66.78 -5.71 -21.82
CA LEU A 5 -65.61 -6.57 -22.04
C LEU A 5 -64.43 -5.88 -22.77
N PRO A 6 -64.63 -5.05 -23.82
CA PRO A 6 -63.48 -4.50 -24.55
C PRO A 6 -62.70 -3.46 -23.72
N LEU A 7 -63.36 -2.74 -22.81
CA LEU A 7 -62.68 -1.80 -21.90
C LEU A 7 -61.83 -2.50 -20.84
N ALA A 8 -62.25 -3.69 -20.37
CA ALA A 8 -61.50 -4.45 -19.39
C ALA A 8 -60.19 -5.03 -19.96
N LEU A 9 -60.21 -5.48 -21.23
CA LEU A 9 -59.04 -6.02 -21.91
C LEU A 9 -57.95 -4.98 -22.20
N LEU A 10 -58.34 -3.74 -22.56
CA LEU A 10 -57.39 -2.63 -22.73
C LEU A 10 -56.74 -2.19 -21.40
N GLY A 11 -57.48 -2.26 -20.29
CA GLY A 11 -56.94 -1.99 -18.96
C GLY A 11 -55.85 -2.98 -18.55
N LEU A 12 -56.05 -4.29 -18.78
CA LEU A 12 -55.06 -5.30 -18.42
C LEU A 12 -53.76 -5.20 -19.25
N SER A 13 -53.84 -4.81 -20.52
CA SER A 13 -52.63 -4.61 -21.35
C SER A 13 -51.76 -3.44 -20.90
N ALA A 14 -52.34 -2.43 -20.24
CA ALA A 14 -51.59 -1.29 -19.72
C ALA A 14 -50.77 -1.62 -18.45
N LEU A 15 -51.17 -2.64 -17.67
CA LEU A 15 -50.44 -3.05 -16.46
C LEU A 15 -49.27 -4.01 -16.76
N GLY A 16 -49.24 -4.64 -17.93
CA GLY A 16 -48.17 -5.58 -18.31
C GLY A 16 -46.85 -4.92 -18.73
N ALA A 17 -46.85 -3.61 -19.00
CA ALA A 17 -45.69 -2.89 -19.54
C ALA A 17 -44.65 -2.46 -18.49
N CYS A 18 -44.98 -2.52 -17.19
CA CYS A 18 -44.09 -2.05 -16.12
C CYS A 18 -43.17 -3.13 -15.52
N ALA A 19 -43.19 -4.37 -16.03
CA ALA A 19 -42.43 -5.49 -15.45
C ALA A 19 -41.24 -5.97 -16.31
N THR A 20 -40.95 -5.33 -17.45
CA THR A 20 -39.76 -5.67 -18.24
C THR A 20 -38.54 -4.94 -17.72
N SER A 21 -38.04 -5.37 -16.56
CA SER A 21 -36.62 -5.20 -16.25
C SER A 21 -35.88 -6.08 -17.27
N ALA A 22 -35.21 -5.46 -18.23
CA ALA A 22 -34.43 -6.18 -19.23
C ALA A 22 -33.42 -7.07 -18.49
N ILE A 23 -33.60 -8.39 -18.57
CA ILE A 23 -32.65 -9.36 -18.04
C ILE A 23 -31.34 -9.12 -18.81
N PRO A 24 -30.25 -8.69 -18.16
CA PRO A 24 -29.00 -8.48 -18.85
C PRO A 24 -28.54 -9.82 -19.47
N PRO A 25 -28.13 -9.84 -20.75
CA PRO A 25 -27.67 -11.07 -21.41
C PRO A 25 -26.59 -11.78 -20.58
N ALA A 26 -26.73 -13.10 -20.43
CA ALA A 26 -25.93 -13.98 -19.57
C ALA A 26 -24.41 -14.07 -19.91
N HIS A 27 -23.92 -13.26 -20.85
CA HIS A 27 -22.55 -13.26 -21.36
C HIS A 27 -21.88 -11.89 -21.36
N MET A 28 -22.41 -10.91 -20.61
CA MET A 28 -21.61 -9.73 -20.32
C MET A 28 -20.47 -10.13 -19.37
N GLY A 29 -19.22 -9.93 -19.80
CA GLY A 29 -18.10 -9.83 -18.88
C GLY A 29 -18.38 -8.75 -17.82
N PRO A 30 -17.57 -8.68 -16.74
CA PRO A 30 -17.80 -7.68 -15.69
C PRO A 30 -17.87 -6.29 -16.32
N VAL A 31 -19.06 -5.69 -16.31
CA VAL A 31 -19.29 -4.33 -16.78
C VAL A 31 -18.77 -3.43 -15.67
N ALA A 32 -17.81 -2.56 -16.00
CA ALA A 32 -17.27 -1.61 -15.02
C ALA A 32 -18.42 -0.85 -14.36
N SER A 33 -18.52 -1.01 -13.05
CA SER A 33 -19.52 -0.37 -12.22
C SER A 33 -18.97 0.96 -11.69
N ARG A 34 -19.81 1.73 -11.00
CA ARG A 34 -19.34 2.89 -10.23
C ARG A 34 -18.32 2.50 -9.15
N ALA A 35 -18.28 1.23 -8.71
CA ALA A 35 -17.25 0.74 -7.79
C ALA A 35 -15.86 0.61 -8.45
N ASP A 36 -15.82 0.42 -9.76
CA ASP A 36 -14.58 0.28 -10.56
C ASP A 36 -14.09 1.63 -11.09
N SER A 37 -14.78 2.72 -10.75
CA SER A 37 -14.39 4.07 -11.11
C SER A 37 -13.33 4.60 -10.13
N HIS A 38 -12.40 5.41 -10.64
CA HIS A 38 -11.26 6.03 -9.92
C HIS A 38 -10.07 5.09 -9.73
N VAL A 39 -8.87 5.65 -9.90
CA VAL A 39 -7.59 4.95 -9.76
C VAL A 39 -6.77 5.72 -8.73
N ILE A 40 -6.08 4.99 -7.86
CA ILE A 40 -5.10 5.59 -6.94
C ILE A 40 -3.88 6.00 -7.77
N ALA A 41 -3.55 7.28 -7.79
CA ALA A 41 -2.32 7.73 -8.41
C ALA A 41 -1.14 7.40 -7.50
N VAL A 42 -0.05 6.87 -8.06
CA VAL A 42 1.15 6.52 -7.31
C VAL A 42 2.31 7.32 -7.87
N THR A 43 2.98 8.08 -7.01
CA THR A 43 4.11 8.91 -7.38
C THR A 43 5.37 8.49 -6.63
N GLN A 44 6.49 8.42 -7.35
CA GLN A 44 7.79 8.18 -6.74
C GLN A 44 8.33 9.50 -6.18
N THR A 45 8.64 9.52 -4.90
CA THR A 45 9.22 10.65 -4.18
C THR A 45 10.52 10.24 -3.48
N SER A 46 11.19 11.18 -2.82
CA SER A 46 12.41 10.90 -2.07
C SER A 46 12.29 11.38 -0.63
N ALA A 47 12.70 10.54 0.31
CA ALA A 47 12.97 10.97 1.67
C ALA A 47 14.41 11.48 1.74
N ARG A 48 14.63 12.58 2.47
CA ARG A 48 15.94 13.23 2.61
C ARG A 48 16.20 13.59 4.06
N LEU A 49 17.40 13.28 4.53
CA LEU A 49 17.94 13.70 5.81
C LEU A 49 19.27 14.42 5.55
N GLU A 50 19.44 15.58 6.16
CA GLU A 50 20.69 16.33 6.13
C GLU A 50 21.36 16.24 7.50
N ILE A 51 22.67 16.04 7.49
CA ILE A 51 23.52 15.98 8.67
C ILE A 51 24.49 17.15 8.56
N ASP A 52 24.33 18.11 9.46
CA ASP A 52 25.22 19.26 9.52
C ASP A 52 26.65 18.82 9.83
N VAL A 53 27.61 19.43 9.13
CA VAL A 53 29.04 19.18 9.31
C VAL A 53 29.79 20.50 9.35
N ALA A 54 30.38 20.82 10.50
CA ALA A 54 31.28 21.94 10.63
C ALA A 54 32.73 21.54 10.33
N PRO A 55 33.57 22.49 9.86
CA PRO A 55 35.01 22.28 9.76
C PRO A 55 35.60 21.86 11.12
N GLY A 56 36.29 20.72 11.14
CA GLY A 56 36.93 20.19 12.35
C GLY A 56 36.07 19.21 13.16
N ASP A 57 34.83 18.94 12.76
CA ASP A 57 34.04 17.89 13.38
C ASP A 57 34.73 16.52 13.24
N THR A 58 34.75 15.77 14.34
CA THR A 58 35.39 14.45 14.41
C THR A 58 34.40 13.31 14.68
N ALA A 59 33.18 13.62 15.11
CA ALA A 59 32.16 12.63 15.45
C ALA A 59 30.75 13.11 15.14
N LEU A 60 29.86 12.17 14.80
CA LEU A 60 28.43 12.46 14.70
C LEU A 60 27.87 12.86 16.06
N THR A 61 27.04 13.90 16.06
CA THR A 61 26.27 14.32 17.24
C THR A 61 25.23 13.26 17.62
N ASP A 62 24.83 13.22 18.88
CA ASP A 62 23.81 12.27 19.36
C ASP A 62 22.46 12.47 18.65
N LYS A 63 22.15 13.73 18.30
CA LYS A 63 21.00 14.07 17.48
C LYS A 63 21.09 13.43 16.10
N ALA A 64 22.23 13.57 15.41
CA ALA A 64 22.44 12.98 14.09
C ALA A 64 22.32 11.45 14.14
N ARG A 65 22.88 10.79 15.17
CA ARG A 65 22.74 9.33 15.37
C ARG A 65 21.29 8.90 15.55
N THR A 66 20.53 9.65 16.36
CA THR A 66 19.11 9.37 16.58
C THR A 66 18.30 9.56 15.30
N ASP A 67 18.53 10.65 14.58
CA ASP A 67 17.83 10.92 13.33
C ASP A 67 18.19 9.88 12.25
N LEU A 68 19.45 9.44 12.19
CA LEU A 68 19.89 8.34 11.34
C LEU A 68 19.20 7.03 11.67
N SER A 69 19.08 6.64 12.94
CA SER A 69 18.36 5.41 13.33
C SER A 69 16.88 5.45 12.92
N ARG A 70 16.23 6.61 13.04
CA ARG A 70 14.84 6.80 12.63
C ARG A 70 14.72 6.73 11.10
N PHE A 71 15.65 7.36 10.39
CA PHE A 71 15.68 7.36 8.94
C PHE A 71 15.98 5.96 8.36
N ALA A 72 16.87 5.20 9.00
CA ALA A 72 17.14 3.81 8.67
C ALA A 72 15.91 2.93 8.87
N ALA A 73 15.18 3.09 9.99
CA ALA A 73 13.92 2.37 10.22
C ALA A 73 12.87 2.69 9.14
N ALA A 74 12.78 3.96 8.72
CA ALA A 74 11.90 4.36 7.62
C ALA A 74 12.34 3.75 6.27
N TYR A 75 13.65 3.71 5.99
CA TYR A 75 14.19 3.06 4.79
C TYR A 75 13.89 1.56 4.76
N LEU A 76 14.06 0.85 5.87
CA LEU A 76 13.78 -0.59 5.94
C LEU A 76 12.29 -0.91 5.74
N ARG A 77 11.41 0.04 6.02
CA ARG A 77 9.95 -0.13 5.91
C ARG A 77 9.38 0.34 4.57
N TYR A 78 9.85 1.46 4.05
CA TYR A 78 9.27 2.17 2.91
C TYR A 78 10.28 2.45 1.78
N GLY A 79 11.54 2.07 1.98
CA GLY A 79 12.62 2.39 1.06
C GLY A 79 12.63 1.46 -0.15
N HIS A 80 12.78 2.07 -1.32
CA HIS A 80 12.91 1.40 -2.60
C HIS A 80 14.26 1.72 -3.22
N GLY A 81 14.95 0.70 -3.72
CA GLY A 81 16.28 0.84 -4.30
C GLY A 81 17.37 1.16 -3.26
N ALA A 82 18.46 1.76 -3.72
CA ALA A 82 19.61 2.08 -2.87
C ALA A 82 19.34 3.32 -2.00
N LEU A 83 19.86 3.28 -0.77
CA LEU A 83 20.00 4.44 0.09
C LEU A 83 21.27 5.20 -0.33
N ILE A 84 21.10 6.43 -0.78
CA ILE A 84 22.17 7.28 -1.28
C ILE A 84 22.76 8.09 -0.13
N LEU A 85 24.07 7.94 0.08
CA LEU A 85 24.87 8.74 1.00
C LEU A 85 25.73 9.70 0.19
N SER A 86 25.31 10.95 0.09
CA SER A 86 25.99 12.00 -0.67
C SER A 86 26.88 12.83 0.24
N THR A 87 28.19 12.82 -0.03
CA THR A 87 29.19 13.52 0.76
C THR A 87 29.65 14.78 0.03
N PRO A 88 29.68 15.95 0.69
CA PRO A 88 30.21 17.17 0.07
C PRO A 88 31.71 17.07 -0.15
N SER A 89 32.19 17.73 -1.21
CA SER A 89 33.59 17.81 -1.61
C SER A 89 33.95 19.24 -2.02
N GLY A 90 35.24 19.57 -2.05
CA GLY A 90 35.73 20.90 -2.47
C GLY A 90 35.61 22.01 -1.41
N GLY A 91 34.65 21.91 -0.49
CA GLY A 91 34.44 22.89 0.59
C GLY A 91 35.40 22.77 1.78
N ALA A 92 35.39 23.79 2.65
CA ALA A 92 36.26 23.88 3.83
C ALA A 92 36.09 22.72 4.83
N ASN A 93 34.90 22.09 4.86
CA ASN A 93 34.57 20.96 5.73
C ASN A 93 34.76 19.59 5.07
N ALA A 94 35.32 19.49 3.84
CA ALA A 94 35.37 18.24 3.08
C ALA A 94 36.05 17.08 3.82
N ASN A 95 37.13 17.35 4.57
CA ASN A 95 37.83 16.32 5.35
C ASN A 95 36.96 15.80 6.50
N ALA A 96 36.31 16.70 7.25
CA ALA A 96 35.39 16.34 8.33
C ALA A 96 34.19 15.56 7.77
N ALA A 97 33.62 16.03 6.65
CA ALA A 97 32.50 15.36 5.99
C ALA A 97 32.86 13.95 5.49
N SER A 98 34.06 13.74 4.95
CA SER A 98 34.52 12.40 4.55
C SER A 98 34.62 11.44 5.74
N MET A 99 35.18 11.91 6.87
CA MET A 99 35.24 11.12 8.10
C MET A 99 33.85 10.80 8.64
N LEU A 100 32.98 11.81 8.72
CA LEU A 100 31.62 11.64 9.22
C LEU A 100 30.77 10.78 8.29
N ALA A 101 31.01 10.79 6.97
CA ALA A 101 30.33 9.90 6.04
C ALA A 101 30.62 8.42 6.35
N GLY A 102 31.85 8.08 6.75
CA GLY A 102 32.19 6.75 7.24
C GLY A 102 31.43 6.36 8.51
N GLN A 103 31.31 7.30 9.46
CA GLN A 103 30.51 7.09 10.68
C GLN A 103 29.02 6.97 10.37
N THR A 104 28.50 7.78 9.46
CA THR A 104 27.10 7.73 9.00
C THR A 104 26.79 6.37 8.39
N ARG A 105 27.67 5.87 7.51
CA ARG A 105 27.51 4.53 6.93
C ARG A 105 27.49 3.45 8.01
N THR A 106 28.41 3.52 8.97
CA THR A 106 28.46 2.56 10.09
C THR A 106 27.18 2.63 10.93
N SER A 107 26.71 3.83 11.26
CA SER A 107 25.48 4.03 12.04
C SER A 107 24.23 3.50 11.32
N LEU A 108 24.17 3.60 9.98
CA LEU A 108 23.09 3.02 9.19
C LEU A 108 23.13 1.49 9.23
N MET A 109 24.33 0.90 9.19
CA MET A 109 24.51 -0.55 9.29
C MET A 109 24.14 -1.10 10.66
N ASP A 110 24.53 -0.40 11.73
CA ASP A 110 24.16 -0.75 13.10
C ASP A 110 22.64 -0.71 13.30
N ALA A 111 21.93 0.12 12.51
CA ALA A 111 20.47 0.18 12.46
C ALA A 111 19.83 -0.88 11.54
N GLY A 112 20.61 -1.79 10.95
CA GLY A 112 20.13 -2.92 10.16
C GLY A 112 20.13 -2.72 8.64
N VAL A 113 20.60 -1.57 8.13
CA VAL A 113 20.74 -1.35 6.68
C VAL A 113 21.91 -2.17 6.14
N SER A 114 21.65 -3.01 5.14
CA SER A 114 22.72 -3.80 4.49
C SER A 114 23.80 -2.91 3.89
N TYR A 115 25.07 -3.33 3.99
CA TYR A 115 26.20 -2.59 3.38
C TYR A 115 25.98 -2.31 1.89
N ASN A 116 25.42 -3.29 1.17
CA ASN A 116 25.20 -3.22 -0.28
C ASN A 116 24.00 -2.34 -0.65
N ALA A 117 23.13 -2.03 0.30
CA ALA A 117 22.01 -1.14 0.09
C ALA A 117 22.44 0.34 0.12
N VAL A 118 23.59 0.66 0.73
CA VAL A 118 24.11 2.03 0.82
C VAL A 118 25.03 2.34 -0.36
N ALA A 119 24.56 3.19 -1.28
CA ALA A 119 25.35 3.72 -2.38
C ALA A 119 26.01 5.05 -1.97
N GLY A 120 27.32 5.14 -2.11
CA GLY A 120 28.06 6.38 -1.88
C GLY A 120 28.01 7.28 -3.12
N SER A 121 27.80 8.57 -2.92
CA SER A 121 27.99 9.58 -3.95
C SER A 121 28.71 10.81 -3.37
N THR A 122 29.23 11.66 -4.25
CA THR A 122 29.87 12.92 -3.86
C THR A 122 29.27 14.06 -4.65
N TYR A 123 29.14 15.22 -4.02
CA TYR A 123 28.72 16.44 -4.70
C TYR A 123 29.66 17.60 -4.37
N ASP A 124 29.72 18.59 -5.26
CA ASP A 124 30.55 19.78 -5.07
C ASP A 124 29.82 20.77 -4.14
N ALA A 125 30.49 21.13 -3.04
CA ALA A 125 29.98 22.10 -2.08
C ALA A 125 30.15 23.56 -2.53
N GLY A 126 30.94 23.81 -3.58
CA GLY A 126 31.33 25.16 -3.99
C GLY A 126 31.95 25.93 -2.81
N ASP A 127 31.48 27.16 -2.59
CA ASP A 127 31.96 28.04 -1.52
C ASP A 127 31.29 27.79 -0.15
N ALA A 128 30.44 26.76 -0.02
CA ALA A 128 29.75 26.47 1.24
C ALA A 128 30.71 25.90 2.29
N ALA A 129 30.99 26.68 3.34
CA ALA A 129 31.90 26.28 4.42
C ALA A 129 31.40 25.08 5.24
N ASN A 130 30.08 24.91 5.35
CA ASN A 130 29.42 23.90 6.20
C ASN A 130 28.42 23.06 5.37
N ALA A 131 28.81 22.61 4.18
CA ALA A 131 27.94 21.77 3.37
C ALA A 131 27.58 20.46 4.11
N PRO A 132 26.30 20.05 4.19
CA PRO A 132 25.88 18.90 4.99
C PRO A 132 26.18 17.56 4.29
N ILE A 133 26.25 16.47 5.05
CA ILE A 133 26.09 15.14 4.46
C ILE A 133 24.60 14.91 4.20
N VAL A 134 24.27 14.37 3.03
CA VAL A 134 22.88 14.10 2.65
C VAL A 134 22.66 12.62 2.56
N VAL A 135 21.62 12.13 3.23
CA VAL A 135 21.16 10.75 3.12
C VAL A 135 19.77 10.75 2.50
N SER A 136 19.57 10.00 1.42
CA SER A 136 18.26 9.94 0.75
C SER A 136 17.93 8.55 0.23
N PHE A 137 16.64 8.28 0.06
CA PHE A 137 16.17 7.07 -0.60
C PHE A 137 14.85 7.35 -1.33
N ALA A 138 14.53 6.52 -2.32
CA ALA A 138 13.26 6.61 -3.03
C ALA A 138 12.16 5.92 -2.22
N ARG A 139 10.98 6.54 -2.18
CA ARG A 139 9.75 5.95 -1.63
C ARG A 139 8.59 6.25 -2.56
N PHE A 140 7.48 5.54 -2.42
CA PHE A 140 6.27 5.84 -3.17
C PHE A 140 5.22 6.48 -2.27
N GLU A 141 4.37 7.30 -2.86
CA GLU A 141 3.23 7.93 -2.19
C GLU A 141 1.95 7.64 -2.98
N ALA A 142 0.88 7.32 -2.26
CA ALA A 142 -0.44 7.10 -2.83
C ALA A 142 -1.26 8.38 -2.73
N GLU A 143 -1.67 8.90 -3.88
CA GLU A 143 -2.52 10.07 -4.00
C GLU A 143 -3.98 9.62 -4.14
N ALA A 144 -4.78 9.97 -3.14
CA ALA A 144 -6.21 9.68 -3.12
C ALA A 144 -6.93 10.46 -4.23
N PRO A 145 -7.89 9.83 -4.94
CA PRO A 145 -8.70 10.53 -5.91
C PRO A 145 -9.58 11.60 -5.24
N ASN A 146 -9.86 12.68 -5.98
CA ASN A 146 -10.77 13.72 -5.51
C ASN A 146 -12.22 13.24 -5.63
N CYS A 147 -12.87 13.00 -4.49
CA CYS A 147 -14.24 12.49 -4.44
C CYS A 147 -15.26 13.61 -4.29
N ARG A 148 -16.41 13.45 -4.94
CA ARG A 148 -17.55 14.33 -4.70
C ARG A 148 -18.02 14.18 -3.25
N PRO A 149 -18.30 15.28 -2.53
CA PRO A 149 -18.76 15.20 -1.15
C PRO A 149 -20.08 14.44 -1.02
N ILE A 150 -20.24 13.71 0.09
CA ILE A 150 -21.43 12.88 0.33
C ILE A 150 -22.72 13.70 0.43
N TYR A 151 -22.65 14.93 0.92
CA TYR A 151 -23.82 15.82 1.09
C TYR A 151 -24.40 16.32 -0.24
N GLU A 152 -23.66 16.19 -1.34
CA GLU A 152 -24.16 16.57 -2.67
C GLU A 152 -24.86 15.41 -3.38
N GLN A 153 -24.85 14.22 -2.77
CA GLN A 153 -25.42 12.99 -3.32
C GLN A 153 -26.74 12.65 -2.64
N ASP A 154 -27.77 12.33 -3.43
CA ASP A 154 -29.04 11.85 -2.92
C ASP A 154 -28.95 10.34 -2.66
N LEU A 155 -28.66 9.99 -1.41
CA LEU A 155 -28.62 8.61 -0.94
C LEU A 155 -30.01 8.07 -0.54
N ALA A 156 -31.00 8.94 -0.39
CA ALA A 156 -32.35 8.54 0.00
C ALA A 156 -33.16 7.96 -1.16
N HIS A 157 -32.85 8.37 -2.40
CA HIS A 157 -33.51 7.92 -3.62
C HIS A 157 -32.57 7.09 -4.51
N GLN A 158 -32.09 5.95 -3.98
CA GLN A 158 -31.33 4.93 -4.73
C GLN A 158 -32.13 3.63 -4.81
N GLU A 159 -33.00 3.50 -5.82
CA GLU A 159 -33.95 2.38 -5.98
C GLU A 159 -33.46 1.27 -6.93
N ASP A 160 -32.32 1.48 -7.60
CA ASP A 160 -31.75 0.58 -8.61
C ASP A 160 -30.75 -0.45 -8.04
N ASN A 161 -30.56 -0.44 -6.72
CA ASN A 161 -29.57 -1.26 -5.98
C ASN A 161 -28.16 -1.17 -6.60
N GLN A 162 -27.82 -0.05 -7.22
CA GLN A 162 -26.48 0.22 -7.72
C GLN A 162 -25.65 0.96 -6.68
N ALA A 163 -24.33 0.88 -6.85
CA ALA A 163 -23.42 1.68 -6.04
C ALA A 163 -23.72 3.18 -6.24
N TRP A 164 -23.71 3.95 -5.16
CA TRP A 164 -23.86 5.41 -5.25
C TRP A 164 -22.67 6.02 -6.01
N GLU A 165 -22.82 7.24 -6.50
CA GLU A 165 -21.88 7.86 -7.45
C GLU A 165 -20.42 7.90 -6.97
N SER A 166 -20.18 8.28 -5.71
CA SER A 166 -18.84 8.31 -5.12
C SER A 166 -18.40 7.03 -4.42
N PHE A 167 -19.08 5.89 -4.62
CA PHE A 167 -18.75 4.66 -3.88
C PHE A 167 -17.33 4.18 -4.21
N GLY A 168 -17.01 4.02 -5.51
CA GLY A 168 -15.67 3.63 -5.95
C GLY A 168 -14.60 4.62 -5.49
N CYS A 169 -14.86 5.93 -5.63
CA CYS A 169 -13.92 6.95 -5.17
C CYS A 169 -13.63 6.86 -3.67
N ALA A 170 -14.67 6.75 -2.83
CA ALA A 170 -14.50 6.62 -1.38
C ALA A 170 -13.72 5.34 -1.01
N MET A 171 -13.96 4.23 -1.71
CA MET A 171 -13.20 2.99 -1.52
C MET A 171 -11.72 3.19 -1.87
N GLN A 172 -11.42 3.80 -3.02
CA GLN A 172 -10.04 4.05 -3.45
C GLN A 172 -9.32 5.07 -2.55
N ALA A 173 -10.01 6.11 -2.09
CA ALA A 173 -9.44 7.09 -1.16
C ALA A 173 -9.10 6.45 0.20
N ASN A 174 -9.98 5.59 0.73
CA ASN A 174 -9.69 4.84 1.95
C ASN A 174 -8.54 3.86 1.74
N LEU A 175 -8.50 3.15 0.61
CA LEU A 175 -7.40 2.24 0.28
C LEU A 175 -6.07 3.00 0.18
N ALA A 176 -6.03 4.15 -0.50
CA ALA A 176 -4.85 5.00 -0.58
C ALA A 176 -4.34 5.45 0.80
N ALA A 177 -5.24 5.72 1.75
CA ALA A 177 -4.88 6.09 3.12
C ALA A 177 -4.40 4.92 3.99
N MET A 178 -4.83 3.68 3.67
CA MET A 178 -4.47 2.48 4.43
C MET A 178 -3.25 1.74 3.87
N VAL A 179 -2.94 1.93 2.59
CA VAL A 179 -1.82 1.25 1.92
C VAL A 179 -0.51 1.66 2.58
N GLU A 180 0.24 0.65 3.02
CA GLU A 180 1.54 0.85 3.66
C GLU A 180 2.65 1.13 2.63
N ASP A 181 2.68 0.36 1.53
CA ASP A 181 3.63 0.55 0.42
C ASP A 181 2.88 0.79 -0.90
N PRO A 182 2.79 2.06 -1.37
CA PRO A 182 2.12 2.39 -2.61
C PRO A 182 2.68 1.74 -3.87
N ALA A 183 3.94 1.26 -3.85
CA ALA A 183 4.54 0.57 -4.99
C ALA A 183 3.77 -0.72 -5.37
N ASP A 184 3.14 -1.36 -4.38
CA ASP A 184 2.38 -2.61 -4.59
C ASP A 184 1.16 -2.43 -5.50
N LEU A 185 0.67 -1.19 -5.65
CA LEU A 185 -0.42 -0.86 -6.57
C LEU A 185 0.04 -0.79 -8.03
N LEU A 186 1.34 -0.62 -8.28
CA LEU A 186 1.91 -0.59 -9.63
C LEU A 186 2.28 -1.97 -10.14
N HIS A 187 2.86 -2.79 -9.27
CA HIS A 187 3.23 -4.17 -9.59
C HIS A 187 3.21 -5.03 -8.32
N PRO A 188 2.93 -6.33 -8.42
CA PRO A 188 3.11 -7.25 -7.31
C PRO A 188 4.59 -7.28 -6.89
N ARG A 189 4.84 -7.59 -5.62
CA ARG A 189 6.19 -7.87 -5.13
C ARG A 189 6.75 -9.12 -5.81
N ALA A 190 8.07 -9.23 -5.86
CA ALA A 190 8.70 -10.46 -6.32
C ALA A 190 8.32 -11.62 -5.39
N ASP A 191 7.71 -12.66 -5.96
CA ASP A 191 7.37 -13.86 -5.22
C ASP A 191 8.63 -14.58 -4.73
N GLY A 192 8.60 -15.01 -3.48
CA GLY A 192 9.63 -15.89 -2.93
C GLY A 192 9.61 -17.28 -3.59
N PRO A 193 10.70 -18.05 -3.46
CA PRO A 193 10.72 -19.43 -3.94
C PRO A 193 9.58 -20.25 -3.33
N ARG A 194 8.90 -21.05 -4.16
CA ARG A 194 7.88 -21.97 -3.69
C ARG A 194 8.48 -23.03 -2.77
N ASP A 195 7.82 -23.33 -1.66
CA ASP A 195 8.12 -24.53 -0.86
C ASP A 195 7.53 -25.76 -1.56
N SER A 196 8.33 -26.36 -2.45
CA SER A 196 7.91 -27.55 -3.23
C SER A 196 7.66 -28.76 -2.34
N ASN A 197 8.39 -28.91 -1.23
CA ASN A 197 8.29 -30.07 -0.36
C ASN A 197 6.97 -30.05 0.41
N ARG A 198 6.63 -28.88 0.98
CA ARG A 198 5.34 -28.70 1.66
C ARG A 198 4.17 -28.89 0.71
N ARG A 199 4.24 -28.28 -0.48
CA ARG A 199 3.17 -28.42 -1.49
C ARG A 199 3.01 -29.87 -1.95
N GLY A 200 4.11 -30.59 -2.18
CA GLY A 200 4.08 -32.01 -2.55
C GLY A 200 3.43 -32.88 -1.47
N THR A 201 3.82 -32.66 -0.21
CA THR A 201 3.26 -33.38 0.96
C THR A 201 1.75 -33.15 1.09
N VAL A 202 1.32 -31.88 1.08
CA VAL A 202 -0.10 -31.52 1.19
C VAL A 202 -0.92 -32.10 0.03
N MET A 203 -0.42 -32.03 -1.20
CA MET A 203 -1.13 -32.60 -2.36
C MET A 203 -1.15 -34.13 -2.35
N GLY A 204 -0.12 -34.78 -1.80
CA GLY A 204 -0.09 -36.22 -1.56
C GLY A 204 -1.20 -36.66 -0.60
N HIS A 205 -1.26 -36.05 0.59
CA HIS A 205 -2.30 -36.33 1.58
C HIS A 205 -3.70 -36.05 1.02
N TYR A 206 -3.89 -34.93 0.31
CA TYR A 206 -5.17 -34.62 -0.33
C TYR A 206 -5.63 -35.72 -1.30
N ARG A 207 -4.73 -36.21 -2.16
CA ARG A 207 -5.04 -37.29 -3.11
C ARG A 207 -5.33 -38.62 -2.43
N ALA A 208 -4.70 -38.89 -1.29
CA ALA A 208 -4.90 -40.09 -0.48
C ALA A 208 -6.15 -40.00 0.44
N GLY A 209 -6.79 -38.83 0.54
CA GLY A 209 -7.88 -38.59 1.49
C GLY A 209 -7.42 -38.46 2.96
N GLU A 210 -6.14 -38.15 3.17
CA GLU A 210 -5.54 -37.97 4.49
C GLU A 210 -5.61 -36.50 4.94
N VAL A 211 -5.36 -36.25 6.23
CA VAL A 211 -5.37 -34.90 6.80
C VAL A 211 -4.23 -34.05 6.24
N THR A 212 -4.55 -32.84 5.77
CA THR A 212 -3.59 -31.91 5.15
C THR A 212 -3.05 -30.84 6.10
N HIS A 213 -3.65 -30.74 7.30
CA HIS A 213 -3.20 -29.83 8.36
C HIS A 213 -2.24 -30.54 9.32
N ALA A 214 -1.46 -29.76 10.06
CA ALA A 214 -0.60 -30.31 11.11
C ALA A 214 -1.46 -30.99 12.20
N THR A 215 -0.96 -32.08 12.78
CA THR A 215 -1.60 -32.70 13.95
C THR A 215 -1.52 -31.72 15.11
N ARG A 216 -2.67 -31.37 15.69
CA ARG A 216 -2.72 -30.44 16.83
C ARG A 216 -2.33 -31.15 18.12
N ASP A 217 -1.46 -30.53 18.90
CA ASP A 217 -1.15 -31.00 20.25
C ASP A 217 -2.23 -30.58 21.26
N ASN A 218 -2.22 -31.16 22.45
CA ASN A 218 -3.16 -30.84 23.53
C ASN A 218 -3.05 -29.37 23.96
N ASP A 219 -1.86 -28.77 23.84
CA ASP A 219 -1.60 -27.37 24.18
C ASP A 219 -2.23 -26.39 23.17
N GLU A 220 -2.61 -26.86 21.98
CA GLU A 220 -3.28 -26.06 20.93
C GLU A 220 -4.83 -26.17 21.00
N ARG A 221 -5.36 -26.82 22.03
CA ARG A 221 -6.81 -26.97 22.25
C ARG A 221 -7.34 -25.86 23.17
N ALA A 222 -8.00 -24.86 22.61
CA ALA A 222 -8.85 -23.98 23.39
C ALA A 222 -10.11 -24.75 23.83
N THR A 223 -10.26 -24.98 25.14
CA THR A 223 -11.47 -25.59 25.71
C THR A 223 -12.57 -24.54 25.77
N VAL A 224 -13.55 -24.62 24.88
CA VAL A 224 -14.74 -23.76 24.94
C VAL A 224 -15.67 -24.33 26.01
N SER A 225 -15.90 -23.57 27.08
CA SER A 225 -16.77 -23.99 28.18
C SER A 225 -18.24 -23.97 27.74
N ASN A 226 -18.93 -25.10 27.84
CA ASN A 226 -20.36 -25.21 27.59
C ASN A 226 -21.16 -24.75 28.83
N VAL A 227 -21.25 -23.44 29.04
CA VAL A 227 -22.02 -22.86 30.18
C VAL A 227 -23.52 -22.74 29.86
N ALA A 228 -23.97 -23.07 28.64
CA ALA A 228 -25.37 -23.00 28.25
C ALA A 228 -25.91 -24.40 27.85
N SER A 229 -26.17 -25.23 28.85
CA SER A 229 -27.16 -26.29 28.72
C SER A 229 -27.98 -26.31 30.02
N GLN A 230 -29.01 -25.46 30.04
CA GLN A 230 -30.17 -25.59 30.91
C GLN A 230 -31.40 -25.70 30.00
#